data_AF-A0A8B6XYK4-F1
#
_entry.id   AF-A0A8B6XYK4-F1
#
_cell.length_a   1.000
_cell.length_b   1.000
_cell.length_c   1.000
_cell.angle_alpha   90.00
_cell.angle_beta   90.00
_cell.angle_gamma   90.00
#
_symmetry.space_group_name_H-M   'P 1'
#
loop_
_entity.id
_entity.type
_entity.pdbx_description
1 polymer ?
#
loop_
_entity_poly.entity_id
_entity_poly.type
_entity_poly.pdbx_seq_one_letter_code
_entity_poly.pdbx_strand_id
1 'polypeptide(L)'
;MSFVTNQRYAMPLKKKNFVHISANSQINNTVPHHKFNTLKEIHDLIWQQIYALQEKGDCEEKKILLCRNVENYAGFGSNVHRYGVCMQVAYGLGRIFFIHQEQYSHFDGIFQWVQPESLKCGYLKQKILLNKSNSCNAQDPSCYHSNGYDLNNNHKVIEFNTLAKSVPYPRHIPGTLPEKLKKYLLSLGVKSPWHWFTSQFLAYLLLRPNLTFNKTLSTLKKKINFTAPIVGFHIRHGDKLTSREAYYINESEFVKVAREYFYENNITYKRIYIATDDIPAIDVVKKFAPEFQTTCLPQNYLLNGLGSYFQKNFSKEIIESTLVDLYLLTNTEYHVCDISSNLCRLVHALKQGSPPFKQDSIFKSVNKEIQFYYQWWGFIYPSSLWISTKKNTESEYKSKDGKIFKLLRYGIDLFRKLEMNEQSSSDFVYAQKLTNVTSERTGICK
;
A
#
# COMPACT_ATOMS: atom_id res chain seq x y z
N MET A 1 29.78 -41.64 -0.70
CA MET A 1 29.71 -42.91 0.04
C MET A 1 28.36 -42.98 0.73
N SER A 2 27.77 -44.17 0.81
CA SER A 2 26.43 -44.38 1.37
C SER A 2 26.52 -44.84 2.82
N PHE A 3 25.58 -44.42 3.67
CA PHE A 3 25.23 -45.14 4.89
C PHE A 3 23.70 -45.14 5.07
N VAL A 4 23.15 -46.31 5.40
CA VAL A 4 21.74 -46.54 5.67
C VAL A 4 21.62 -47.48 6.87
N THR A 5 20.87 -47.07 7.88
CA THR A 5 20.32 -47.92 8.95
C THR A 5 18.89 -47.48 9.25
N ASN A 6 18.11 -48.33 9.89
CA ASN A 6 16.70 -48.51 9.51
C ASN A 6 15.78 -48.66 10.73
N GLN A 7 14.57 -48.04 10.70
CA GLN A 7 13.41 -48.34 11.58
C GLN A 7 13.60 -48.01 13.09
N ARG A 8 12.61 -47.83 14.00
CA ARG A 8 11.11 -47.77 14.10
C ARG A 8 10.81 -46.84 15.33
N TYR A 9 9.61 -46.37 15.71
CA TYR A 9 8.20 -46.39 15.26
C TYR A 9 7.50 -45.15 15.92
N ALA A 10 6.57 -44.46 15.24
CA ALA A 10 5.52 -43.63 15.86
C ALA A 10 4.39 -43.30 14.84
N MET A 11 3.16 -43.06 15.31
CA MET A 11 1.96 -42.98 14.44
C MET A 11 1.70 -41.59 13.81
N PRO A 12 0.94 -41.51 12.69
CA PRO A 12 0.94 -40.33 11.81
C PRO A 12 -0.11 -39.26 12.14
N LEU A 13 0.36 -38.05 12.45
CA LEU A 13 -0.41 -36.83 12.18
C LEU A 13 -0.33 -36.48 10.69
N LYS A 14 -1.47 -36.20 10.04
CA LYS A 14 -1.56 -35.88 8.61
C LYS A 14 -0.87 -34.55 8.27
N LYS A 15 0.44 -34.58 7.98
CA LYS A 15 1.18 -33.44 7.42
C LYS A 15 0.62 -33.09 6.03
N LYS A 16 0.14 -31.86 5.86
CA LYS A 16 0.16 -31.21 4.54
C LYS A 16 1.60 -30.87 4.20
N ASN A 17 1.99 -31.01 2.93
CA ASN A 17 3.36 -30.81 2.48
C ASN A 17 3.78 -29.34 2.57
N PHE A 18 4.60 -29.00 3.58
CA PHE A 18 5.36 -27.75 3.59
C PHE A 18 6.73 -27.99 2.95
N VAL A 19 6.92 -27.46 1.74
CA VAL A 19 8.22 -27.49 1.06
C VAL A 19 9.15 -26.48 1.73
N HIS A 20 10.23 -26.97 2.35
CA HIS A 20 11.34 -26.12 2.76
C HIS A 20 12.13 -25.69 1.52
N ILE A 21 11.95 -24.45 1.08
CA ILE A 21 12.78 -23.83 0.05
C ILE A 21 13.98 -23.19 0.75
N SER A 22 15.18 -23.72 0.52
CA SER A 22 16.44 -23.10 0.92
C SER A 22 16.78 -21.91 0.00
N ALA A 23 17.41 -20.87 0.54
CA ALA A 23 17.61 -19.59 -0.16
C ALA A 23 18.62 -19.60 -1.33
N ASN A 24 19.19 -20.75 -1.68
CA ASN A 24 20.14 -20.94 -2.79
C ASN A 24 19.75 -22.15 -3.64
N SER A 25 19.02 -21.93 -4.74
CA SER A 25 18.90 -22.90 -5.84
C SER A 25 18.46 -22.19 -7.13
N GLN A 26 19.14 -22.47 -8.24
CA GLN A 26 18.68 -22.07 -9.57
C GLN A 26 17.39 -22.85 -9.91
N ILE A 27 16.35 -22.16 -10.38
CA ILE A 27 15.00 -22.73 -10.52
C ILE A 27 14.90 -23.55 -11.82
N ASN A 28 15.42 -24.78 -11.81
CA ASN A 28 15.32 -25.73 -12.92
C ASN A 28 14.29 -26.84 -12.64
N ASN A 29 13.09 -26.65 -13.21
CA ASN A 29 12.23 -27.68 -13.83
C ASN A 29 11.79 -28.96 -13.06
N THR A 30 11.87 -29.03 -11.73
CA THR A 30 11.32 -30.18 -10.95
C THR A 30 10.40 -29.82 -9.78
N VAL A 31 9.71 -28.69 -9.84
CA VAL A 31 8.66 -28.32 -8.86
C VAL A 31 7.27 -28.53 -9.48
N PRO A 32 6.37 -29.35 -8.89
CA PRO A 32 5.00 -29.49 -9.36
C PRO A 32 4.30 -28.13 -9.49
N HIS A 33 3.57 -27.91 -10.58
CA HIS A 33 2.90 -26.65 -10.85
C HIS A 33 1.71 -26.44 -9.90
N HIS A 34 1.99 -25.98 -8.68
CA HIS A 34 0.97 -25.64 -7.69
C HIS A 34 0.00 -24.61 -8.28
N LYS A 35 -1.25 -25.04 -8.45
CA LYS A 35 -2.37 -24.23 -8.92
C LYS A 35 -3.13 -23.72 -7.69
N PHE A 36 -3.07 -22.42 -7.45
CA PHE A 36 -3.93 -21.77 -6.47
C PHE A 36 -5.37 -21.79 -6.97
N ASN A 37 -6.30 -22.09 -6.08
CA ASN A 37 -7.75 -22.14 -6.35
C ASN A 37 -8.49 -21.05 -5.56
N THR A 38 -7.81 -20.38 -4.62
CA THR A 38 -8.33 -19.29 -3.80
C THR A 38 -7.30 -18.19 -3.59
N LEU A 39 -7.76 -16.96 -3.34
CA LEU A 39 -6.88 -15.86 -2.90
C LEU A 39 -6.25 -16.11 -1.53
N LYS A 40 -6.88 -16.95 -0.69
CA LYS A 40 -6.33 -17.32 0.62
C LYS A 40 -5.05 -18.14 0.48
N GLU A 41 -4.97 -19.10 -0.44
CA GLU A 41 -3.74 -19.90 -0.64
C GLU A 41 -2.56 -19.02 -1.11
N ILE A 42 -2.84 -18.01 -1.93
CA ILE A 42 -1.84 -17.02 -2.38
C ILE A 42 -1.38 -16.14 -1.22
N HIS A 43 -2.33 -15.59 -0.45
CA HIS A 43 -2.06 -14.77 0.73
C HIS A 43 -1.26 -15.55 1.79
N ASP A 44 -1.70 -16.76 2.12
CA ASP A 44 -1.05 -17.66 3.07
C ASP A 44 0.40 -17.93 2.66
N LEU A 45 0.66 -18.17 1.36
CA LEU A 45 2.02 -18.36 0.84
C LEU A 45 2.87 -17.09 1.01
N ILE A 46 2.38 -15.93 0.57
CA ILE A 46 3.13 -14.67 0.65
C ILE A 46 3.43 -14.31 2.12
N TRP A 47 2.45 -14.46 3.02
CA TRP A 47 2.63 -14.21 4.45
C TRP A 47 3.57 -15.21 5.12
N GLN A 48 3.56 -16.49 4.71
CA GLN A 48 4.56 -17.47 5.16
C GLN A 48 5.97 -17.17 4.66
N GLN A 49 6.11 -16.66 3.44
CA GLN A 49 7.39 -16.23 2.88
C GLN A 49 7.92 -14.97 3.58
N ILE A 50 7.08 -13.97 3.84
CA ILE A 50 7.41 -12.82 4.68
C ILE A 50 7.85 -13.29 6.08
N TYR A 51 7.06 -14.13 6.75
CA TYR A 51 7.39 -14.66 8.08
C TYR A 51 8.72 -15.43 8.10
N ALA A 52 9.05 -16.16 7.03
CA ALA A 52 10.34 -16.83 6.90
C ALA A 52 11.51 -15.82 6.76
N LEU A 53 11.35 -14.77 5.97
CA LEU A 53 12.34 -13.69 5.84
C LEU A 53 12.54 -12.93 7.15
N GLN A 54 11.46 -12.66 7.90
CA GLN A 54 11.52 -11.89 9.15
C GLN A 54 12.01 -12.72 10.36
N GLU A 55 11.53 -13.96 10.56
CA GLU A 55 11.66 -14.64 11.86
C GLU A 55 12.45 -15.98 11.83
N LYS A 56 12.60 -16.64 10.67
CA LYS A 56 13.27 -17.97 10.57
C LYS A 56 14.78 -17.86 10.26
N GLY A 57 15.57 -18.86 10.67
CA GLY A 57 17.03 -18.87 10.52
C GLY A 57 17.75 -18.01 11.56
N ASP A 58 19.07 -17.87 11.44
CA ASP A 58 19.83 -16.93 12.28
C ASP A 58 19.48 -15.48 11.89
N CYS A 59 19.47 -14.58 12.87
CA CYS A 59 19.36 -13.14 12.65
C CYS A 59 20.68 -12.56 12.12
N GLU A 60 21.82 -13.03 12.63
CA GLU A 60 23.14 -12.48 12.30
C GLU A 60 23.60 -12.80 10.88
N GLU A 61 23.12 -13.88 10.27
CA GLU A 61 23.44 -14.24 8.88
C GLU A 61 22.64 -13.42 7.85
N LYS A 62 21.40 -12.99 8.17
CA LYS A 62 20.46 -12.37 7.23
C LYS A 62 21.02 -11.16 6.48
N LYS A 63 20.71 -11.05 5.19
CA LYS A 63 20.86 -9.81 4.40
C LYS A 63 19.66 -8.90 4.68
N ILE A 64 19.93 -7.61 4.90
CA ILE A 64 18.95 -6.64 5.42
C ILE A 64 18.61 -5.58 4.35
N LEU A 65 17.36 -5.12 4.33
CA LEU A 65 16.98 -3.83 3.73
C LEU A 65 16.48 -2.90 4.86
N LEU A 66 17.15 -1.75 5.00
CA LEU A 66 16.85 -0.73 6.01
C LEU A 66 16.18 0.47 5.33
N CYS A 67 14.86 0.60 5.48
CA CYS A 67 14.10 1.69 4.90
C CYS A 67 14.16 2.92 5.82
N ARG A 68 14.74 4.02 5.33
CA ARG A 68 14.87 5.28 6.06
C ARG A 68 13.91 6.30 5.45
N ASN A 69 12.85 6.65 6.19
CA ASN A 69 12.00 7.78 5.83
C ASN A 69 12.68 9.07 6.32
N VAL A 70 13.49 9.65 5.43
CA VAL A 70 14.30 10.86 5.67
C VAL A 70 13.55 12.16 5.34
N GLU A 71 12.25 12.09 5.05
CA GLU A 71 11.41 13.24 4.72
C GLU A 71 10.48 13.60 5.88
N ASN A 72 10.77 14.72 6.53
CA ASN A 72 10.13 15.15 7.79
C ASN A 72 8.73 15.79 7.60
N TYR A 73 8.19 15.77 6.37
CA TYR A 73 7.03 16.56 5.96
C TYR A 73 5.94 15.71 5.27
N ALA A 74 5.78 14.46 5.68
CA ALA A 74 4.78 13.55 5.14
C ALA A 74 3.86 12.96 6.23
N GLY A 75 2.54 13.02 5.99
CA GLY A 75 1.54 12.45 6.89
C GLY A 75 1.46 10.91 6.84
N PHE A 76 0.86 10.30 7.88
CA PHE A 76 0.82 8.85 8.14
C PHE A 76 0.71 7.95 6.91
N GLY A 77 -0.33 8.14 6.09
CA GLY A 77 -0.59 7.26 4.94
C GLY A 77 0.50 7.31 3.86
N SER A 78 1.19 8.45 3.71
CA SER A 78 2.32 8.58 2.78
C SER A 78 3.53 7.76 3.27
N ASN A 79 3.85 7.88 4.57
CA ASN A 79 4.94 7.14 5.20
C ASN A 79 4.69 5.62 5.14
N VAL A 80 3.46 5.18 5.43
CA VAL A 80 3.05 3.77 5.30
C VAL A 80 3.23 3.26 3.87
N HIS A 81 2.83 4.02 2.84
CA HIS A 81 3.05 3.61 1.45
C HIS A 81 4.54 3.51 1.09
N ARG A 82 5.40 4.40 1.61
CA ARG A 82 6.86 4.31 1.46
C ARG A 82 7.42 3.04 2.10
N TYR A 83 6.98 2.70 3.31
CA TYR A 83 7.38 1.45 3.98
C TYR A 83 6.90 0.21 3.21
N GLY A 84 5.71 0.26 2.61
CA GLY A 84 5.20 -0.80 1.72
C GLY A 84 6.07 -1.01 0.47
N VAL A 85 6.52 0.06 -0.18
CA VAL A 85 7.48 -0.01 -1.30
C VAL A 85 8.77 -0.70 -0.86
N CYS A 86 9.39 -0.22 0.22
CA CYS A 86 10.63 -0.81 0.75
C CYS A 86 10.46 -2.29 1.11
N MET A 87 9.33 -2.67 1.72
CA MET A 87 9.06 -4.06 2.10
C MET A 87 8.87 -4.97 0.88
N GLN A 88 8.21 -4.51 -0.18
CA GLN A 88 8.09 -5.27 -1.42
C GLN A 88 9.47 -5.48 -2.10
N VAL A 89 10.34 -4.45 -2.07
CA VAL A 89 11.72 -4.57 -2.57
C VAL A 89 12.52 -5.56 -1.71
N ALA A 90 12.41 -5.48 -0.38
CA ALA A 90 13.07 -6.41 0.55
C ALA A 90 12.64 -7.88 0.30
N TYR A 91 11.34 -8.10 0.12
CA TYR A 91 10.75 -9.40 -0.20
C TYR A 91 11.30 -9.95 -1.52
N GLY A 92 11.33 -9.14 -2.59
CA GLY A 92 11.88 -9.53 -3.89
C GLY A 92 13.37 -9.91 -3.85
N LEU A 93 14.14 -9.22 -3.01
CA LEU A 93 15.57 -9.49 -2.79
C LEU A 93 15.86 -10.63 -1.80
N GLY A 94 14.84 -11.21 -1.15
CA GLY A 94 15.01 -12.23 -0.11
C GLY A 94 15.65 -11.71 1.18
N ARG A 95 15.38 -10.45 1.55
CA ARG A 95 15.98 -9.75 2.70
C ARG A 95 15.02 -9.63 3.87
N ILE A 96 15.57 -9.52 5.09
CA ILE A 96 14.82 -9.02 6.24
C ILE A 96 14.59 -7.51 6.11
N PHE A 97 13.37 -7.09 6.36
CA PHE A 97 12.91 -5.70 6.26
C PHE A 97 12.88 -5.03 7.64
N PHE A 98 13.43 -3.81 7.71
CA PHE A 98 13.31 -2.92 8.87
C PHE A 98 13.02 -1.47 8.46
N ILE A 99 12.17 -0.80 9.23
CA ILE A 99 11.95 0.65 9.23
C ILE A 99 12.90 1.30 10.24
N HIS A 100 13.51 2.41 9.84
CA HIS A 100 14.22 3.34 10.68
C HIS A 100 13.66 4.77 10.52
N GLN A 101 13.56 5.50 11.63
CA GLN A 101 13.04 6.86 11.75
C GLN A 101 14.00 7.63 12.66
N GLU A 102 14.46 8.81 12.24
CA GLU A 102 15.53 9.55 12.94
C GLU A 102 15.02 10.68 13.84
N GLN A 103 13.77 11.16 13.66
CA GLN A 103 13.35 12.48 14.17
C GLN A 103 12.15 12.49 15.13
N TYR A 104 11.71 11.32 15.63
CA TYR A 104 10.69 11.24 16.69
C TYR A 104 11.27 10.53 17.94
N SER A 105 12.08 11.26 18.72
CA SER A 105 12.85 10.76 19.88
C SER A 105 12.06 10.13 21.04
N HIS A 106 10.74 10.10 20.96
CA HIS A 106 9.83 9.56 21.97
C HIS A 106 8.83 8.55 21.37
N PHE A 107 9.10 8.03 20.16
CA PHE A 107 8.13 7.28 19.38
C PHE A 107 8.79 6.22 18.49
N ASP A 108 8.70 4.94 18.87
CA ASP A 108 9.15 3.77 18.09
C ASP A 108 8.27 3.47 16.85
N GLY A 109 7.66 4.50 16.27
CA GLY A 109 6.70 4.38 15.18
C GLY A 109 5.39 3.69 15.61
N ILE A 110 4.69 3.16 14.59
CA ILE A 110 3.40 2.46 14.72
C ILE A 110 3.40 1.23 15.66
N PHE A 111 4.58 0.76 16.08
CA PHE A 111 4.74 -0.52 16.77
C PHE A 111 4.27 -0.52 18.25
N GLN A 112 3.87 0.65 18.78
CA GLN A 112 3.12 0.73 20.04
C GLN A 112 1.72 0.06 19.95
N TRP A 113 1.14 -0.08 18.74
CA TRP A 113 -0.20 -0.64 18.52
C TRP A 113 -0.23 -1.87 17.60
N VAL A 114 0.71 -1.97 16.67
CA VAL A 114 0.87 -3.13 15.77
C VAL A 114 2.17 -3.89 16.05
N GLN A 115 2.27 -5.15 15.64
CA GLN A 115 3.49 -5.94 15.81
C GLN A 115 4.66 -5.35 14.99
N PRO A 116 5.91 -5.39 15.50
CA PRO A 116 7.09 -5.02 14.74
C PRO A 116 7.26 -5.87 13.48
N GLU A 117 8.17 -5.46 12.59
CA GLU A 117 8.47 -6.17 11.35
C GLU A 117 9.02 -7.57 11.64
N SER A 118 9.81 -7.71 12.71
CA SER A 118 10.26 -8.97 13.30
C SER A 118 10.29 -8.83 14.82
N LEU A 119 9.76 -9.83 15.53
CA LEU A 119 9.88 -9.98 16.98
C LEU A 119 11.25 -10.55 17.39
N LYS A 120 11.82 -11.45 16.58
CA LYS A 120 13.07 -12.15 16.91
C LYS A 120 14.33 -11.31 16.62
N CYS A 121 14.39 -10.73 15.43
CA CYS A 121 15.59 -10.06 14.91
C CYS A 121 15.55 -8.54 15.04
N GLY A 122 14.52 -7.96 15.69
CA GLY A 122 14.34 -6.51 15.81
C GLY A 122 15.53 -5.76 16.44
N TYR A 123 16.32 -6.43 17.29
CA TYR A 123 17.54 -5.87 17.90
C TYR A 123 18.60 -5.45 16.86
N LEU A 124 18.60 -6.06 15.67
CA LEU A 124 19.54 -5.73 14.58
C LEU A 124 19.44 -4.26 14.16
N LYS A 125 18.26 -3.62 14.31
CA LYS A 125 18.07 -2.20 13.95
C LYS A 125 19.12 -1.29 14.58
N GLN A 126 19.38 -1.45 15.88
CA GLN A 126 20.37 -0.64 16.60
C GLN A 126 21.80 -1.03 16.18
N LYS A 127 22.06 -2.33 16.01
CA LYS A 127 23.36 -2.87 15.60
C LYS A 127 23.84 -2.33 14.24
N ILE A 128 22.92 -2.19 13.27
CA ILE A 128 23.21 -1.67 11.93
C ILE A 128 23.59 -0.19 11.96
N LEU A 129 22.94 0.61 12.82
CA LEU A 129 23.22 2.05 12.93
C LEU A 129 24.62 2.31 13.51
N LEU A 130 25.08 1.43 14.40
CA LEU A 130 26.42 1.47 14.99
C LEU A 130 27.52 0.92 14.06
N ASN A 131 27.19 0.07 13.08
CA ASN A 131 28.15 -0.52 12.16
C ASN A 131 27.60 -0.63 10.74
N LYS A 132 28.02 0.31 9.88
CA LYS A 132 27.60 0.41 8.47
C LYS A 132 28.49 -0.36 7.48
N SER A 133 29.37 -1.25 7.94
CA SER A 133 30.23 -2.04 7.05
C SER A 133 29.42 -2.92 6.08
N ASN A 134 29.89 -3.03 4.83
CA ASN A 134 29.21 -3.76 3.75
C ASN A 134 27.74 -3.32 3.52
N SER A 135 27.53 -2.00 3.42
CA SER A 135 26.25 -1.39 3.05
C SER A 135 26.32 -0.70 1.68
N CYS A 136 25.18 -0.60 0.97
CA CYS A 136 25.01 0.38 -0.12
C CYS A 136 23.66 1.12 0.00
N ASN A 137 23.63 2.36 -0.48
CA ASN A 137 22.40 3.16 -0.56
C ASN A 137 21.74 2.93 -1.91
N ALA A 138 20.46 2.53 -1.95
CA ALA A 138 19.72 2.27 -3.18
C ALA A 138 19.43 3.53 -4.04
N GLN A 139 19.86 4.72 -3.60
CA GLN A 139 19.92 5.95 -4.41
C GLN A 139 21.22 6.07 -5.22
N ASP A 140 22.27 5.34 -4.86
CA ASP A 140 23.54 5.32 -5.58
C ASP A 140 23.46 4.30 -6.72
N PRO A 141 23.71 4.68 -8.00
CA PRO A 141 23.74 3.73 -9.10
C PRO A 141 24.81 2.64 -8.94
N SER A 142 25.86 2.83 -8.12
CA SER A 142 26.83 1.78 -7.78
C SER A 142 26.23 0.60 -6.99
N CYS A 143 25.09 0.83 -6.33
CA CYS A 143 24.32 -0.18 -5.60
C CYS A 143 23.53 -1.10 -6.56
N TYR A 144 23.63 -0.92 -7.88
CA TYR A 144 22.95 -1.69 -8.93
C TYR A 144 23.93 -2.45 -9.84
N HIS A 145 23.41 -3.47 -10.53
CA HIS A 145 24.09 -4.11 -11.66
C HIS A 145 24.03 -3.23 -12.92
N SER A 146 24.85 -3.55 -13.92
CA SER A 146 24.99 -2.80 -15.18
C SER A 146 23.70 -2.64 -16.02
N ASN A 147 22.62 -3.35 -15.68
CA ASN A 147 21.30 -3.15 -16.30
C ASN A 147 20.51 -1.96 -15.71
N GLY A 148 20.96 -1.37 -14.60
CA GLY A 148 20.38 -0.17 -14.02
C GLY A 148 19.04 -0.36 -13.28
N TYR A 149 18.60 -1.61 -13.02
CA TYR A 149 17.37 -1.87 -12.26
C TYR A 149 17.46 -3.07 -11.30
N ASP A 150 18.48 -3.92 -11.37
CA ASP A 150 18.72 -4.93 -10.34
C ASP A 150 19.70 -4.41 -9.29
N LEU A 151 19.25 -4.34 -8.03
CA LEU A 151 20.12 -4.02 -6.90
C LEU A 151 21.15 -5.13 -6.69
N ASN A 152 22.41 -4.73 -6.47
CA ASN A 152 23.52 -5.62 -6.17
C ASN A 152 23.30 -6.31 -4.81
N ASN A 153 22.71 -7.51 -4.88
CA ASN A 153 22.21 -8.22 -3.72
C ASN A 153 23.33 -8.86 -2.86
N ASN A 154 24.61 -8.56 -3.11
CA ASN A 154 25.73 -9.05 -2.30
C ASN A 154 25.90 -8.29 -0.98
N HIS A 155 25.55 -7.01 -0.94
CA HIS A 155 25.71 -6.15 0.24
C HIS A 155 24.98 -6.70 1.47
N LYS A 156 25.59 -6.60 2.66
CA LYS A 156 24.98 -7.05 3.92
C LYS A 156 23.73 -6.24 4.24
N VAL A 157 23.81 -4.92 4.07
CA VAL A 157 22.71 -3.97 4.25
C VAL A 157 22.47 -3.21 2.95
N ILE A 158 21.21 -3.01 2.57
CA ILE A 158 20.82 -1.99 1.59
C ILE A 158 20.02 -0.92 2.33
N GLU A 159 20.55 0.30 2.39
CA GLU A 159 19.78 1.47 2.88
C GLU A 159 18.86 1.95 1.76
N PHE A 160 17.57 2.13 2.08
CA PHE A 160 16.55 2.57 1.12
C PHE A 160 15.99 3.92 1.56
N ASN A 161 16.62 4.99 1.06
CA ASN A 161 16.34 6.36 1.43
C ASN A 161 15.27 6.97 0.51
N THR A 162 14.20 7.53 1.08
CA THR A 162 13.00 7.92 0.33
C THR A 162 12.99 9.39 -0.14
N LEU A 163 14.15 10.03 -0.36
CA LEU A 163 14.27 11.48 -0.62
C LEU A 163 14.79 11.91 -2.01
N ALA A 164 15.38 11.02 -2.81
CA ALA A 164 16.06 11.43 -4.04
C ALA A 164 15.09 11.62 -5.22
N LYS A 165 15.27 12.71 -5.97
CA LYS A 165 14.57 13.01 -7.24
C LYS A 165 15.19 12.29 -8.45
N SER A 166 16.19 11.44 -8.24
CA SER A 166 17.05 10.89 -9.29
C SER A 166 17.58 9.49 -8.92
N VAL A 167 18.02 8.78 -9.97
CA VAL A 167 18.66 7.44 -9.94
C VAL A 167 17.72 6.29 -9.47
N PRO A 168 18.07 4.99 -9.59
CA PRO A 168 17.27 4.07 -10.42
C PRO A 168 16.07 3.41 -9.73
N TYR A 169 15.23 2.75 -10.54
CA TYR A 169 14.08 1.96 -10.07
C TYR A 169 14.47 0.49 -9.88
N PRO A 170 14.42 -0.06 -8.65
CA PRO A 170 14.69 -1.47 -8.44
C PRO A 170 13.53 -2.33 -8.96
N ARG A 171 13.87 -3.48 -9.57
CA ARG A 171 12.94 -4.43 -10.22
C ARG A 171 11.70 -4.82 -9.39
N HIS A 172 11.74 -4.66 -8.07
CA HIS A 172 10.75 -5.19 -7.12
C HIS A 172 9.84 -4.11 -6.49
N ILE A 173 9.65 -2.96 -7.14
CA ILE A 173 8.70 -1.92 -6.69
C ILE A 173 7.22 -2.29 -6.94
N PRO A 174 6.27 -1.67 -6.20
CA PRO A 174 4.84 -1.74 -6.51
C PRO A 174 4.53 -1.47 -7.98
N GLY A 175 3.63 -2.30 -8.54
CA GLY A 175 3.37 -2.40 -9.97
C GLY A 175 4.02 -3.62 -10.62
N THR A 176 5.09 -4.14 -10.01
CA THR A 176 5.71 -5.42 -10.38
C THR A 176 5.16 -6.59 -9.54
N LEU A 177 5.03 -7.76 -10.16
CA LEU A 177 4.74 -9.05 -9.52
C LEU A 177 5.13 -10.20 -10.45
N PRO A 178 5.33 -11.44 -9.96
CA PRO A 178 5.62 -12.59 -10.83
C PRO A 178 4.50 -12.87 -11.85
N GLU A 179 4.84 -13.03 -13.13
CA GLU A 179 3.85 -13.23 -14.21
C GLU A 179 2.93 -14.45 -13.98
N LYS A 180 3.47 -15.53 -13.41
CA LYS A 180 2.68 -16.71 -13.01
C LYS A 180 1.64 -16.36 -11.93
N LEU A 181 1.99 -15.50 -10.98
CA LEU A 181 1.07 -15.04 -9.92
C LEU A 181 -0.01 -14.11 -10.47
N LYS A 182 0.36 -13.15 -11.33
CA LYS A 182 -0.58 -12.27 -12.06
C LYS A 182 -1.66 -13.08 -12.79
N LYS A 183 -1.27 -14.14 -13.51
CA LYS A 183 -2.21 -15.04 -14.21
C LYS A 183 -3.19 -15.74 -13.25
N TYR A 184 -2.72 -16.22 -12.09
CA TYR A 184 -3.62 -16.79 -11.07
C TYR A 184 -4.57 -15.73 -10.47
N LEU A 185 -4.08 -14.55 -10.12
CA LEU A 185 -4.91 -13.47 -9.57
C LEU A 185 -6.02 -13.04 -10.54
N LEU A 186 -5.70 -12.90 -11.84
CA LEU A 186 -6.71 -12.64 -12.88
C LEU A 186 -7.74 -13.77 -12.97
N SER A 187 -7.32 -15.04 -12.91
CA SER A 187 -8.25 -16.19 -12.92
C SER A 187 -9.13 -16.29 -11.65
N LEU A 188 -8.78 -15.56 -10.58
CA LEU A 188 -9.53 -15.46 -9.33
C LEU A 188 -10.30 -14.12 -9.22
N GLY A 189 -10.55 -13.46 -10.36
CA GLY A 189 -11.39 -12.26 -10.47
C GLY A 189 -10.73 -10.94 -10.04
N VAL A 190 -9.45 -10.96 -9.65
CA VAL A 190 -8.75 -9.74 -9.22
C VAL A 190 -8.43 -8.87 -10.43
N LYS A 191 -9.22 -7.79 -10.60
CA LYS A 191 -9.06 -6.80 -11.68
C LYS A 191 -7.69 -6.11 -11.64
N SER A 192 -7.11 -5.98 -10.44
CA SER A 192 -5.91 -5.19 -10.14
C SER A 192 -4.77 -6.04 -9.52
N PRO A 193 -4.20 -7.06 -10.22
CA PRO A 193 -3.30 -8.05 -9.60
C PRO A 193 -2.09 -7.47 -8.88
N TRP A 194 -1.44 -6.46 -9.48
CA TRP A 194 -0.28 -5.79 -8.90
C TRP A 194 -0.67 -5.07 -7.60
N HIS A 195 -1.88 -4.48 -7.53
CA HIS A 195 -2.33 -3.75 -6.36
C HIS A 195 -2.62 -4.70 -5.21
N TRP A 196 -3.36 -5.78 -5.50
CA TRP A 196 -3.61 -6.87 -4.55
C TRP A 196 -2.30 -7.45 -3.99
N PHE A 197 -1.27 -7.58 -4.83
CA PHE A 197 0.07 -8.03 -4.42
C PHE A 197 0.77 -7.01 -3.48
N THR A 198 0.86 -5.74 -3.88
CA THR A 198 1.40 -4.66 -3.02
C THR A 198 0.67 -4.58 -1.66
N SER A 199 -0.65 -4.80 -1.68
CA SER A 199 -1.50 -4.78 -0.49
C SER A 199 -1.15 -5.84 0.55
N GLN A 200 -0.53 -6.97 0.17
CA GLN A 200 -0.09 -7.99 1.13
C GLN A 200 0.97 -7.45 2.10
N PHE A 201 1.90 -6.63 1.60
CA PHE A 201 2.96 -6.00 2.42
C PHE A 201 2.37 -4.96 3.36
N LEU A 202 1.47 -4.10 2.87
CA LEU A 202 0.78 -3.09 3.67
C LEU A 202 -0.08 -3.73 4.78
N ALA A 203 -0.78 -4.82 4.46
CA ALA A 203 -1.55 -5.59 5.43
C ALA A 203 -0.65 -6.30 6.45
N TYR A 204 0.52 -6.83 6.06
CA TYR A 204 1.48 -7.37 7.03
C TYR A 204 2.05 -6.27 7.95
N LEU A 205 2.32 -5.06 7.44
CA LEU A 205 2.80 -3.95 8.28
C LEU A 205 1.74 -3.46 9.27
N LEU A 206 0.47 -3.36 8.86
CA LEU A 206 -0.56 -2.69 9.67
C LEU A 206 -1.63 -3.58 10.30
N LEU A 207 -1.99 -4.72 9.71
CA LEU A 207 -3.10 -5.58 10.17
C LEU A 207 -2.67 -6.72 11.10
N ARG A 208 -1.56 -6.53 11.83
CA ARG A 208 -1.13 -7.35 12.96
C ARG A 208 -1.26 -6.53 14.27
N PRO A 209 -2.47 -6.28 14.80
CA PRO A 209 -2.62 -5.50 16.03
C PRO A 209 -2.02 -6.26 17.22
N ASN A 210 -1.44 -5.53 18.18
CA ASN A 210 -1.05 -6.14 19.45
C ASN A 210 -2.27 -6.34 20.38
N LEU A 211 -2.11 -7.11 21.45
CA LEU A 211 -3.22 -7.49 22.34
C LEU A 211 -3.89 -6.28 23.01
N THR A 212 -3.14 -5.22 23.30
CA THR A 212 -3.67 -3.99 23.92
C THR A 212 -4.52 -3.22 22.91
N PHE A 213 -3.99 -2.95 21.71
CA PHE A 213 -4.73 -2.24 20.68
C PHE A 213 -5.96 -3.00 20.18
N ASN A 214 -5.88 -4.33 20.08
CA ASN A 214 -7.04 -5.16 19.72
C ASN A 214 -8.16 -5.09 20.79
N LYS A 215 -7.81 -4.95 22.08
CA LYS A 215 -8.78 -4.66 23.15
C LYS A 215 -9.38 -3.25 22.97
N THR A 216 -8.57 -2.22 22.71
CA THR A 216 -9.05 -0.86 22.43
C THR A 216 -10.05 -0.84 21.26
N LEU A 217 -9.69 -1.42 20.12
CA LEU A 217 -10.56 -1.57 18.95
C LEU A 217 -11.87 -2.28 19.28
N SER A 218 -11.82 -3.37 20.07
CA SER A 218 -13.00 -4.12 20.48
C SER A 218 -13.94 -3.32 21.39
N THR A 219 -13.37 -2.56 22.33
CA THR A 219 -14.13 -1.67 23.23
C THR A 219 -14.74 -0.49 22.46
N LEU A 220 -13.99 0.12 21.53
CA LEU A 220 -14.50 1.23 20.71
C LEU A 220 -15.62 0.77 19.77
N LYS A 221 -15.47 -0.37 19.08
CA LYS A 221 -16.55 -0.96 18.26
C LYS A 221 -17.86 -1.12 19.04
N LYS A 222 -17.78 -1.60 20.29
CA LYS A 222 -18.95 -1.69 21.18
C LYS A 222 -19.49 -0.29 21.55
N LYS A 223 -18.62 0.63 21.98
CA LYS A 223 -18.99 1.98 22.43
C LYS A 223 -19.71 2.81 21.35
N ILE A 224 -19.36 2.62 20.07
CA ILE A 224 -19.97 3.36 18.94
C ILE A 224 -21.05 2.55 18.19
N ASN A 225 -21.42 1.36 18.70
CA ASN A 225 -22.33 0.42 18.03
C ASN A 225 -21.95 0.08 16.58
N PHE A 226 -20.66 -0.13 16.31
CA PHE A 226 -20.13 -0.45 14.98
C PHE A 226 -20.65 -1.82 14.52
N THR A 227 -21.67 -1.81 13.66
CA THR A 227 -22.46 -2.99 13.30
C THR A 227 -22.71 -3.08 11.79
N ALA A 228 -22.42 -4.23 11.21
CA ALA A 228 -22.63 -4.49 9.78
C ALA A 228 -24.14 -4.66 9.44
N PRO A 229 -24.56 -4.41 8.19
CA PRO A 229 -23.79 -3.73 7.13
C PRO A 229 -23.58 -2.24 7.46
N ILE A 230 -22.39 -1.73 7.14
CA ILE A 230 -22.04 -0.31 7.34
C ILE A 230 -21.16 0.22 6.20
N VAL A 231 -21.42 1.46 5.77
CA VAL A 231 -20.61 2.18 4.77
C VAL A 231 -19.60 3.06 5.49
N GLY A 232 -18.33 2.99 5.10
CA GLY A 232 -17.24 3.79 5.68
C GLY A 232 -16.95 5.03 4.86
N PHE A 233 -17.21 6.22 5.40
CA PHE A 233 -16.79 7.50 4.85
C PHE A 233 -15.43 7.89 5.41
N HIS A 234 -14.50 8.26 4.52
CA HIS A 234 -13.33 9.06 4.90
C HIS A 234 -13.43 10.42 4.22
N ILE A 235 -13.79 11.43 5.01
CA ILE A 235 -13.86 12.84 4.63
C ILE A 235 -12.51 13.51 4.99
N ARG A 236 -12.07 14.49 4.21
CA ARG A 236 -10.76 15.17 4.39
C ARG A 236 -10.82 16.60 3.87
N HIS A 237 -11.06 17.57 4.75
CA HIS A 237 -11.19 18.99 4.40
C HIS A 237 -10.13 19.91 5.04
N GLY A 238 -9.20 19.38 5.85
CA GLY A 238 -8.18 20.15 6.55
C GLY A 238 -7.01 20.60 5.68
N ASP A 239 -5.79 20.15 6.02
CA ASP A 239 -4.54 20.58 5.37
C ASP A 239 -4.54 20.43 3.83
N LYS A 240 -5.26 19.43 3.30
CA LYS A 240 -5.36 19.17 1.86
C LYS A 240 -6.12 20.25 1.07
N LEU A 241 -7.02 21.00 1.71
CA LEU A 241 -7.67 22.14 1.04
C LEU A 241 -6.79 23.39 1.10
N THR A 242 -6.13 23.64 2.24
CA THR A 242 -5.24 24.80 2.39
C THR A 242 -3.95 24.67 1.56
N SER A 243 -3.43 23.45 1.40
CA SER A 243 -2.31 23.12 0.48
C SER A 243 -2.72 22.96 -0.99
N ARG A 244 -4.02 22.96 -1.30
CA ARG A 244 -4.58 22.70 -2.65
C ARG A 244 -4.24 21.32 -3.24
N GLU A 245 -3.90 20.34 -2.41
CA GLU A 245 -3.77 18.93 -2.82
C GLU A 245 -5.11 18.29 -3.22
N ALA A 246 -6.23 18.84 -2.72
CA ALA A 246 -7.58 18.39 -3.03
C ALA A 246 -8.53 19.59 -3.23
N TYR A 247 -9.65 19.35 -3.90
CA TYR A 247 -10.79 20.26 -3.93
C TYR A 247 -11.76 19.89 -2.80
N TYR A 248 -12.54 20.87 -2.30
CA TYR A 248 -13.65 20.56 -1.39
C TYR A 248 -14.70 19.70 -2.11
N ILE A 249 -15.21 18.67 -1.44
CA ILE A 249 -16.23 17.77 -1.97
C ILE A 249 -17.37 17.73 -0.97
N ASN A 250 -18.53 18.21 -1.38
CA ASN A 250 -19.68 18.27 -0.50
C ASN A 250 -20.13 16.87 -0.07
N GLU A 251 -20.52 16.77 1.20
CA GLU A 251 -20.87 15.53 1.89
C GLU A 251 -22.09 14.84 1.25
N SER A 252 -22.94 15.59 0.54
CA SER A 252 -24.06 15.04 -0.21
C SER A 252 -23.66 14.05 -1.30
N GLU A 253 -22.47 14.17 -1.93
CA GLU A 253 -21.99 13.17 -2.90
C GLU A 253 -21.59 11.85 -2.20
N PHE A 254 -21.02 11.91 -1.00
CA PHE A 254 -20.76 10.72 -0.18
C PHE A 254 -22.07 10.02 0.20
N VAL A 255 -23.07 10.80 0.66
CA VAL A 255 -24.40 10.30 1.05
C VAL A 255 -25.14 9.70 -0.14
N LYS A 256 -25.08 10.33 -1.32
CA LYS A 256 -25.65 9.81 -2.57
C LYS A 256 -25.04 8.46 -2.94
N VAL A 257 -23.72 8.34 -2.91
CA VAL A 257 -23.02 7.06 -3.16
C VAL A 257 -23.39 5.99 -2.14
N ALA A 258 -23.65 6.35 -0.88
CA ALA A 258 -24.18 5.41 0.11
C ALA A 258 -25.64 5.01 -0.21
N ARG A 259 -26.50 5.95 -0.62
CA ARG A 259 -27.88 5.66 -1.03
C ARG A 259 -27.92 4.68 -2.21
N GLU A 260 -27.09 4.90 -3.23
CA GLU A 260 -26.87 3.99 -4.36
C GLU A 260 -26.56 2.57 -3.84
N TYR A 261 -25.51 2.42 -3.01
CA TYR A 261 -25.12 1.12 -2.45
C TYR A 261 -26.22 0.42 -1.64
N PHE A 262 -26.87 1.12 -0.69
CA PHE A 262 -27.93 0.51 0.14
C PHE A 262 -29.16 0.12 -0.68
N TYR A 263 -29.49 0.88 -1.74
CA TYR A 263 -30.58 0.58 -2.67
C TYR A 263 -30.26 -0.63 -3.56
N GLU A 264 -29.11 -0.63 -4.24
CA GLU A 264 -28.67 -1.72 -5.13
C GLU A 264 -28.57 -3.09 -4.43
N ASN A 265 -28.31 -3.09 -3.12
CA ASN A 265 -28.18 -4.29 -2.30
C ASN A 265 -29.45 -4.64 -1.50
N ASN A 266 -30.56 -3.90 -1.66
CA ASN A 266 -31.82 -4.07 -0.92
C ASN A 266 -31.67 -4.06 0.62
N ILE A 267 -30.73 -3.25 1.14
CA ILE A 267 -30.42 -3.22 2.58
C ILE A 267 -31.26 -2.16 3.29
N THR A 268 -32.15 -2.59 4.18
CA THR A 268 -33.06 -1.72 4.95
C THR A 268 -32.36 -0.94 6.07
N TYR A 269 -31.45 -1.58 6.82
CA TYR A 269 -30.72 -0.95 7.93
C TYR A 269 -29.52 -0.13 7.42
N LYS A 270 -29.80 1.12 7.07
CA LYS A 270 -28.81 2.09 6.55
C LYS A 270 -27.89 2.61 7.66
N ARG A 271 -26.58 2.36 7.56
CA ARG A 271 -25.56 2.82 8.53
C ARG A 271 -24.33 3.43 7.87
N ILE A 272 -23.82 4.50 8.47
CA ILE A 272 -22.56 5.17 8.05
C ILE A 272 -21.61 5.19 9.25
N TYR A 273 -20.33 4.91 8.98
CA TYR A 273 -19.21 5.25 9.86
C TYR A 273 -18.42 6.39 9.22
N ILE A 274 -18.18 7.48 9.95
CA ILE A 274 -17.40 8.63 9.48
C ILE A 274 -16.06 8.68 10.21
N ALA A 275 -14.98 8.59 9.42
CA ALA A 275 -13.67 9.13 9.73
C ALA A 275 -13.54 10.51 9.07
N THR A 276 -13.08 11.52 9.81
CA THR A 276 -12.92 12.88 9.30
C THR A 276 -11.88 13.66 10.11
N ASP A 277 -11.25 14.63 9.46
CA ASP A 277 -10.47 15.71 10.08
C ASP A 277 -11.32 16.96 10.39
N ASP A 278 -12.42 17.10 9.67
CA ASP A 278 -13.43 18.14 9.76
C ASP A 278 -14.62 17.61 10.56
N ILE A 279 -14.61 17.87 11.88
CA ILE A 279 -15.65 17.42 12.80
C ILE A 279 -17.05 17.96 12.40
N PRO A 280 -17.23 19.25 12.02
CA PRO A 280 -18.48 19.76 11.44
C PRO A 280 -19.10 18.92 10.32
N ALA A 281 -18.29 18.29 9.45
CA ALA A 281 -18.81 17.45 8.36
C ALA A 281 -19.67 16.28 8.86
N ILE A 282 -19.48 15.80 10.10
CA ILE A 282 -20.33 14.76 10.72
C ILE A 282 -21.79 15.22 10.81
N ASP A 283 -22.02 16.47 11.23
CA ASP A 283 -23.37 17.02 11.36
C ASP A 283 -23.95 17.46 10.02
N VAL A 284 -23.11 17.78 9.04
CA VAL A 284 -23.55 17.98 7.64
C VAL A 284 -24.01 16.67 7.01
N VAL A 285 -23.29 15.55 7.22
CA VAL A 285 -23.75 14.21 6.80
C VAL A 285 -25.08 13.86 7.47
N LYS A 286 -25.23 14.05 8.79
CA LYS A 286 -26.53 13.79 9.48
C LYS A 286 -27.70 14.57 8.87
N LYS A 287 -27.49 15.83 8.48
CA LYS A 287 -28.51 16.68 7.82
C LYS A 287 -28.85 16.18 6.41
N PHE A 288 -27.87 15.72 5.63
CA PHE A 288 -28.11 15.16 4.30
C PHE A 288 -28.64 13.71 4.32
N ALA A 289 -28.42 12.97 5.41
CA ALA A 289 -28.68 11.53 5.55
C ALA A 289 -29.54 11.19 6.79
N PRO A 290 -30.70 11.85 7.02
CA PRO A 290 -31.51 11.64 8.23
C PRO A 290 -32.07 10.21 8.34
N GLU A 291 -32.12 9.44 7.24
CA GLU A 291 -32.54 8.04 7.25
C GLU A 291 -31.42 7.04 7.58
N PHE A 292 -30.21 7.51 7.90
CA PHE A 292 -29.04 6.68 8.20
C PHE A 292 -28.61 6.76 9.67
N GLN A 293 -28.35 5.61 10.29
CA GLN A 293 -27.63 5.54 11.56
C GLN A 293 -26.17 5.96 11.34
N THR A 294 -25.89 7.24 11.56
CA THR A 294 -24.55 7.84 11.41
C THR A 294 -23.75 7.68 12.70
N THR A 295 -22.54 7.13 12.58
CA THR A 295 -21.60 6.85 13.68
C THR A 295 -20.22 7.43 13.37
N CYS A 296 -19.45 7.73 14.42
CA CYS A 296 -18.08 8.26 14.35
C CYS A 296 -17.35 7.89 15.65
N LEU A 297 -16.07 8.27 15.79
CA LEU A 297 -15.35 8.06 17.05
C LEU A 297 -15.86 8.96 18.18
N PRO A 298 -15.60 8.60 19.46
CA PRO A 298 -15.84 9.49 20.59
C PRO A 298 -15.00 10.77 20.52
N GLN A 299 -15.46 11.87 21.13
CA GLN A 299 -14.84 13.20 21.02
C GLN A 299 -13.33 13.22 21.32
N ASN A 300 -12.86 12.44 22.30
CA ASN A 300 -11.44 12.38 22.68
C ASN A 300 -10.54 11.76 21.59
N TYR A 301 -11.11 10.99 20.66
CA TYR A 301 -10.44 10.47 19.48
C TYR A 301 -10.61 11.43 18.29
N LEU A 302 -11.79 12.03 18.09
CA LEU A 302 -12.02 13.02 17.02
C LEU A 302 -11.10 14.25 17.14
N LEU A 303 -10.89 14.77 18.36
CA LEU A 303 -9.98 15.90 18.59
C LEU A 303 -8.49 15.59 18.29
N ASN A 304 -8.14 14.30 18.20
CA ASN A 304 -6.82 13.83 17.79
C ASN A 304 -6.87 13.16 16.39
N GLY A 305 -8.02 13.20 15.72
CA GLY A 305 -8.29 12.45 14.49
C GLY A 305 -7.67 13.12 13.26
N LEU A 306 -6.98 12.32 12.45
CA LEU A 306 -6.54 12.66 11.08
C LEU A 306 -5.79 14.00 10.92
N GLY A 307 -5.22 14.56 11.98
CA GLY A 307 -4.78 15.95 12.03
C GLY A 307 -3.49 16.31 11.28
N SER A 308 -2.93 17.47 11.63
CA SER A 308 -1.63 17.94 11.14
C SER A 308 -0.49 17.15 11.80
N TYR A 309 0.22 16.33 11.01
CA TYR A 309 1.40 15.57 11.45
C TYR A 309 2.66 16.44 11.68
N PHE A 310 2.53 17.75 11.48
CA PHE A 310 3.62 18.73 11.41
C PHE A 310 3.85 19.50 12.73
N GLN A 311 3.25 19.03 13.83
CA GLN A 311 3.39 19.66 15.15
C GLN A 311 4.72 19.27 15.81
N LYS A 312 5.44 20.24 16.41
CA LYS A 312 6.71 19.99 17.13
C LYS A 312 6.58 18.95 18.24
N ASN A 313 5.44 18.93 18.92
CA ASN A 313 5.11 17.93 19.94
C ASN A 313 4.08 16.94 19.37
N PHE A 314 4.52 16.11 18.42
CA PHE A 314 3.62 15.16 17.76
C PHE A 314 3.09 14.10 18.75
N SER A 315 1.78 14.16 19.01
CA SER A 315 1.10 13.29 19.99
C SER A 315 0.89 11.88 19.43
N LYS A 316 1.19 10.86 20.26
CA LYS A 316 0.97 9.44 19.95
C LYS A 316 -0.52 9.11 19.77
N GLU A 317 -1.40 9.85 20.45
CA GLU A 317 -2.86 9.75 20.37
C GLU A 317 -3.38 10.07 18.96
N ILE A 318 -2.65 10.87 18.16
CA ILE A 318 -2.97 11.12 16.74
C ILE A 318 -2.77 9.85 15.90
N ILE A 319 -1.71 9.09 16.15
CA ILE A 319 -1.46 7.81 15.47
C ILE A 319 -2.46 6.76 15.95
N GLU A 320 -2.77 6.69 17.25
CA GLU A 320 -3.80 5.77 17.74
C GLU A 320 -5.15 6.06 17.08
N SER A 321 -5.58 7.32 17.07
CA SER A 321 -6.87 7.72 16.45
C SER A 321 -6.90 7.41 14.97
N THR A 322 -5.82 7.73 14.23
CA THR A 322 -5.69 7.41 12.80
C THR A 322 -5.68 5.90 12.54
N LEU A 323 -5.04 5.10 13.40
CA LEU A 323 -5.06 3.64 13.31
C LEU A 323 -6.44 3.05 13.62
N VAL A 324 -7.17 3.60 14.60
CA VAL A 324 -8.55 3.19 14.89
C VAL A 324 -9.44 3.46 13.69
N ASP A 325 -9.40 4.68 13.13
CA ASP A 325 -10.14 5.02 11.91
C ASP A 325 -9.78 4.07 10.76
N LEU A 326 -8.49 3.87 10.50
CA LEU A 326 -8.01 2.97 9.45
C LEU A 326 -8.55 1.54 9.62
N TYR A 327 -8.55 1.01 10.84
CA TYR A 327 -9.08 -0.32 11.14
C TYR A 327 -10.61 -0.36 10.95
N LEU A 328 -11.35 0.64 11.43
CA LEU A 328 -12.81 0.68 11.30
C LEU A 328 -13.23 0.83 9.83
N LEU A 329 -12.62 1.76 9.09
CA LEU A 329 -12.78 1.91 7.65
C LEU A 329 -12.41 0.62 6.89
N THR A 330 -11.34 -0.08 7.27
CA THR A 330 -10.98 -1.38 6.65
C THR A 330 -12.07 -2.43 6.91
N ASN A 331 -12.71 -2.42 8.09
CA ASN A 331 -13.76 -3.38 8.44
C ASN A 331 -15.09 -3.17 7.70
N THR A 332 -15.45 -1.96 7.24
CA THR A 332 -16.76 -1.67 6.61
C THR A 332 -17.06 -2.50 5.36
N GLU A 333 -18.35 -2.65 5.02
CA GLU A 333 -18.79 -3.42 3.84
C GLU A 333 -18.46 -2.67 2.55
N TYR A 334 -18.68 -1.37 2.53
CA TYR A 334 -18.40 -0.45 1.43
C TYR A 334 -17.53 0.71 1.92
N HIS A 335 -16.77 1.36 1.04
CA HIS A 335 -15.94 2.52 1.39
C HIS A 335 -16.02 3.64 0.34
N VAL A 336 -16.22 4.86 0.84
CA VAL A 336 -16.48 6.07 0.05
C VAL A 336 -15.53 7.17 0.53
N CYS A 337 -14.65 7.66 -0.34
CA CYS A 337 -13.67 8.68 0.04
C CYS A 337 -12.99 9.39 -1.13
N ASP A 338 -12.29 10.49 -0.79
CA ASP A 338 -11.36 11.14 -1.71
C ASP A 338 -10.08 10.32 -1.88
N ILE A 339 -9.90 9.76 -3.08
CA ILE A 339 -8.75 8.94 -3.47
C ILE A 339 -7.46 9.77 -3.65
N SER A 340 -7.52 11.11 -3.57
CA SER A 340 -6.33 11.95 -3.37
C SER A 340 -5.68 11.67 -2.00
N SER A 341 -6.47 11.26 -0.99
CA SER A 341 -5.95 10.94 0.34
C SER A 341 -5.15 9.65 0.31
N ASN A 342 -3.91 9.72 0.79
CA ASN A 342 -3.10 8.54 1.06
C ASN A 342 -3.79 7.59 2.06
N LEU A 343 -4.66 8.07 2.96
CA LEU A 343 -5.37 7.20 3.90
C LEU A 343 -6.54 6.45 3.22
N CYS A 344 -7.31 7.13 2.36
CA CYS A 344 -8.33 6.50 1.50
C CYS A 344 -7.70 5.40 0.61
N ARG A 345 -6.57 5.70 -0.03
CA ARG A 345 -5.78 4.73 -0.81
C ARG A 345 -5.28 3.56 0.04
N LEU A 346 -4.85 3.83 1.27
CA LEU A 346 -4.38 2.80 2.20
C LEU A 346 -5.52 1.88 2.68
N VAL A 347 -6.71 2.41 3.01
CA VAL A 347 -7.87 1.56 3.36
C VAL A 347 -8.26 0.65 2.19
N HIS A 348 -8.29 1.20 0.97
CA HIS A 348 -8.55 0.40 -0.24
C HIS A 348 -7.54 -0.75 -0.38
N ALA A 349 -6.24 -0.47 -0.18
CA ALA A 349 -5.20 -1.49 -0.15
C ALA A 349 -5.44 -2.54 0.95
N LEU A 350 -5.66 -2.12 2.19
CA LEU A 350 -5.81 -3.00 3.35
C LEU A 350 -7.02 -3.93 3.26
N LYS A 351 -8.12 -3.48 2.63
CA LYS A 351 -9.28 -4.34 2.32
C LYS A 351 -8.93 -5.50 1.37
N GLN A 352 -7.99 -5.30 0.45
CA GLN A 352 -7.49 -6.34 -0.46
C GLN A 352 -6.38 -7.21 0.15
N GLY A 353 -5.59 -6.65 1.07
CA GLY A 353 -4.38 -7.28 1.61
C GLY A 353 -4.60 -8.39 2.64
N SER A 354 -5.83 -8.60 3.12
CA SER A 354 -6.14 -9.54 4.20
C SER A 354 -7.54 -10.17 4.06
N PRO A 355 -7.77 -11.40 4.54
CA PRO A 355 -9.11 -11.99 4.65
C PRO A 355 -10.10 -11.03 5.34
N PRO A 356 -11.35 -10.91 4.86
CA PRO A 356 -12.01 -11.76 3.86
C PRO A 356 -11.74 -11.41 2.37
N PHE A 357 -10.72 -10.58 2.05
CA PHE A 357 -10.39 -10.11 0.69
C PHE A 357 -11.53 -9.31 0.05
N LYS A 358 -11.72 -8.12 0.59
CA LYS A 358 -12.76 -7.16 0.22
C LYS A 358 -12.30 -6.41 -1.06
N GLN A 359 -12.65 -6.94 -2.23
CA GLN A 359 -12.19 -6.54 -3.59
C GLN A 359 -12.76 -5.20 -4.12
N ASP A 360 -12.19 -4.70 -5.22
CA ASP A 360 -12.47 -3.43 -5.92
C ASP A 360 -13.94 -2.99 -6.05
N SER A 361 -14.91 -3.91 -6.14
CA SER A 361 -16.34 -3.57 -6.30
C SER A 361 -16.99 -2.88 -5.09
N ILE A 362 -16.32 -2.85 -3.94
CA ILE A 362 -16.84 -2.22 -2.71
C ILE A 362 -16.29 -0.81 -2.45
N PHE A 363 -15.48 -0.30 -3.38
CA PHE A 363 -14.82 0.99 -3.26
C PHE A 363 -15.40 1.99 -4.25
N LYS A 364 -15.71 3.20 -3.78
CA LYS A 364 -16.11 4.32 -4.65
C LYS A 364 -15.36 5.59 -4.28
N SER A 365 -14.68 6.17 -5.27
CA SER A 365 -14.21 7.55 -5.14
C SER A 365 -15.37 8.51 -5.36
N VAL A 366 -15.45 9.57 -4.55
CA VAL A 366 -16.34 10.72 -4.81
C VAL A 366 -15.73 11.69 -5.83
N ASN A 367 -14.44 11.59 -6.12
CA ASN A 367 -13.75 12.41 -7.10
C ASN A 367 -13.94 11.84 -8.51
N LYS A 368 -13.98 12.74 -9.50
CA LYS A 368 -13.96 12.38 -10.91
C LYS A 368 -12.56 11.97 -11.33
N GLU A 369 -12.44 10.80 -11.97
CA GLU A 369 -11.27 10.31 -12.72
C GLU A 369 -9.89 10.63 -12.13
N ILE A 370 -9.57 10.03 -10.98
CA ILE A 370 -8.22 10.12 -10.39
C ILE A 370 -7.44 8.82 -10.61
N GLN A 371 -6.16 8.97 -10.94
CA GLN A 371 -5.19 7.90 -11.04
C GLN A 371 -4.84 7.35 -9.65
N PHE A 372 -4.99 6.04 -9.44
CA PHE A 372 -4.44 5.34 -8.30
C PHE A 372 -3.04 4.82 -8.65
N TYR A 373 -2.02 5.45 -8.08
CA TYR A 373 -0.62 5.06 -8.25
C TYR A 373 0.14 5.21 -6.94
N TYR A 374 1.13 4.34 -6.74
CA TYR A 374 2.15 4.54 -5.71
C TYR A 374 3.14 5.57 -6.26
N GLN A 375 2.93 6.84 -5.92
CA GLN A 375 3.76 7.93 -6.40
C GLN A 375 5.17 7.83 -5.81
N TRP A 376 6.10 7.25 -6.56
CA TRP A 376 7.52 7.30 -6.25
C TRP A 376 8.16 8.44 -7.05
N TRP A 377 8.33 9.59 -6.38
CA TRP A 377 9.11 10.75 -6.85
C TRP A 377 8.75 11.29 -8.25
N GLY A 378 7.46 11.19 -8.61
CA GLY A 378 6.92 11.78 -9.85
C GLY A 378 6.91 10.84 -11.06
N PHE A 379 7.51 9.65 -10.95
CA PHE A 379 7.40 8.63 -11.98
C PHE A 379 6.16 7.76 -11.75
N ILE A 380 5.58 7.31 -12.86
CA ILE A 380 4.38 6.49 -12.89
C ILE A 380 4.72 5.20 -13.62
N TYR A 381 4.55 4.09 -12.91
CA TYR A 381 4.63 2.76 -13.48
C TYR A 381 3.37 2.51 -14.33
N PRO A 382 3.45 1.92 -15.53
CA PRO A 382 2.32 1.79 -16.47
C PRO A 382 1.15 0.96 -15.91
N SER A 383 1.38 0.18 -14.85
CA SER A 383 0.32 -0.52 -14.13
C SER A 383 -0.48 0.39 -13.18
N SER A 384 -0.44 1.73 -13.29
CA SER A 384 -1.30 2.60 -12.48
C SER A 384 -2.76 2.20 -12.63
N LEU A 385 -3.46 1.96 -11.52
CA LEU A 385 -4.88 1.65 -11.51
C LEU A 385 -5.65 2.93 -11.81
N TRP A 386 -6.31 2.99 -12.96
CA TRP A 386 -7.16 4.12 -13.30
C TRP A 386 -8.56 3.90 -12.74
N ILE A 387 -8.99 4.76 -11.81
CA ILE A 387 -10.39 4.80 -11.35
C ILE A 387 -11.16 5.72 -12.32
N SER A 388 -11.14 5.34 -13.59
CA SER A 388 -11.90 5.94 -14.69
C SER A 388 -12.58 4.84 -15.49
N THR A 389 -13.77 5.13 -15.99
CA THR A 389 -14.54 4.24 -16.89
C THR A 389 -14.20 4.47 -18.37
N LYS A 390 -13.34 5.45 -18.68
CA LYS A 390 -12.94 5.77 -20.07
C LYS A 390 -11.80 4.89 -20.54
N LYS A 391 -11.87 4.45 -21.79
CA LYS A 391 -10.76 3.75 -22.46
C LYS A 391 -9.59 4.70 -22.69
N ASN A 392 -8.39 4.16 -22.57
CA ASN A 392 -7.14 4.80 -22.95
C ASN A 392 -7.18 5.18 -24.44
N THR A 393 -6.55 6.28 -24.82
CA THR A 393 -6.26 6.58 -26.24
C THR A 393 -4.78 6.90 -26.41
N GLU A 394 -4.12 6.22 -27.34
CA GLU A 394 -2.79 6.64 -27.79
C GLU A 394 -2.91 7.88 -28.68
N SER A 395 -1.90 8.73 -28.64
CA SER A 395 -1.81 9.96 -29.43
C SER A 395 -0.35 10.30 -29.66
N GLU A 396 -0.03 10.94 -30.78
CA GLU A 396 1.34 11.40 -31.05
C GLU A 396 1.43 12.92 -30.87
N TYR A 397 2.43 13.36 -30.10
CA TYR A 397 2.76 14.77 -29.94
C TYR A 397 4.09 15.06 -30.61
N LYS A 398 4.08 15.96 -31.59
CA LYS A 398 5.29 16.48 -32.23
C LYS A 398 5.70 17.79 -31.56
N SER A 399 6.87 17.83 -30.95
CA SER A 399 7.39 19.03 -30.29
C SER A 399 7.89 20.06 -31.31
N LYS A 400 8.16 21.29 -30.85
CA LYS A 400 8.64 22.41 -31.69
C LYS A 400 10.01 22.13 -32.34
N ASP A 401 10.83 21.28 -31.73
CA ASP A 401 12.08 20.75 -32.27
C ASP A 401 11.90 19.45 -33.09
N GLY A 402 10.67 19.17 -33.54
CA GLY A 402 10.35 18.13 -34.52
C GLY A 402 10.29 16.70 -34.00
N LYS A 403 10.66 16.44 -32.74
CA LYS A 403 10.64 15.10 -32.13
C LYS A 403 9.20 14.63 -31.90
N ILE A 404 8.93 13.37 -32.23
CA ILE A 404 7.61 12.74 -32.02
C ILE A 404 7.67 11.94 -30.72
N PHE A 405 6.65 12.12 -29.88
CA PHE A 405 6.47 11.41 -28.62
C PHE A 405 5.12 10.70 -28.62
N LYS A 406 5.13 9.38 -28.35
CA LYS A 406 3.90 8.64 -28.05
C LYS A 406 3.39 9.08 -26.69
N LEU A 407 2.27 9.78 -26.70
CA LEU A 407 1.55 10.20 -25.51
C LEU A 407 0.36 9.27 -25.25
N LEU A 408 0.36 8.68 -24.06
CA LEU A 408 -0.80 7.97 -23.55
C LEU A 408 -1.71 8.99 -22.88
N ARG A 409 -2.96 9.09 -23.34
CA ARG A 409 -3.97 9.96 -22.73
C ARG A 409 -4.89 9.13 -21.83
N TYR A 410 -5.07 9.60 -20.60
CA TYR A 410 -5.96 9.00 -19.61
C TYR A 410 -6.79 10.12 -18.95
N GLY A 411 -8.09 10.16 -19.26
CA GLY A 411 -8.97 11.25 -18.82
C GLY A 411 -8.50 12.61 -19.35
N ILE A 412 -8.09 13.49 -18.43
CA ILE A 412 -7.49 14.80 -18.74
C ILE A 412 -5.96 14.81 -18.75
N ASP A 413 -5.31 13.77 -18.21
CA ASP A 413 -3.87 13.71 -18.09
C ASP A 413 -3.21 13.13 -19.35
N LEU A 414 -1.99 13.60 -19.63
CA LEU A 414 -1.13 13.13 -20.72
C LEU A 414 0.22 12.66 -20.18
N PHE A 415 0.67 11.51 -20.68
CA PHE A 415 1.88 10.85 -20.23
C PHE A 415 2.81 10.55 -21.40
N ARG A 416 4.06 10.97 -21.30
CA ARG A 416 5.10 10.56 -22.24
C ARG A 416 5.52 9.13 -21.90
N LYS A 417 5.42 8.22 -22.88
CA LYS A 417 6.06 6.90 -22.79
C LYS A 417 7.58 7.10 -22.71
N LEU A 418 8.20 6.47 -21.72
CA LEU A 418 9.64 6.30 -21.64
C LEU A 418 9.94 4.85 -22.05
N GLU A 419 10.66 4.72 -23.15
CA GLU A 419 11.10 3.43 -23.69
C GLU A 419 12.52 3.16 -23.16
N MET A 420 12.72 1.97 -22.58
CA MET A 420 14.05 1.46 -22.23
C MET A 420 14.50 0.49 -23.32
N ASN A 421 15.82 0.37 -23.51
CA ASN A 421 16.42 -0.43 -24.59
C ASN A 421 15.91 -1.89 -24.57
N GLU A 422 15.60 -2.40 -25.76
CA GLU A 422 14.89 -3.67 -26.00
C GLU A 422 15.66 -4.94 -25.58
N GLN A 423 16.88 -4.81 -25.06
CA GLN A 423 17.75 -5.93 -24.70
C GLN A 423 17.40 -6.61 -23.35
N SER A 424 16.46 -6.08 -22.56
CA SER A 424 15.93 -6.76 -21.38
C SER A 424 14.57 -7.38 -21.64
N SER A 425 14.46 -8.71 -21.50
CA SER A 425 13.26 -9.52 -21.74
C SER A 425 12.18 -9.35 -20.64
N SER A 426 11.73 -8.12 -20.44
CA SER A 426 10.86 -7.72 -19.34
C SER A 426 10.19 -6.38 -19.66
N ASP A 427 8.86 -6.34 -19.61
CA ASP A 427 8.02 -5.24 -20.12
C ASP A 427 8.04 -3.94 -19.26
N PHE A 428 9.25 -3.43 -18.99
CA PHE A 428 9.53 -2.21 -18.23
C PHE A 428 9.35 -0.96 -19.09
N VAL A 429 8.11 -0.71 -19.54
CA VAL A 429 7.70 0.63 -19.96
C VAL A 429 7.62 1.51 -18.72
N TYR A 430 8.04 2.78 -18.82
CA TYR A 430 7.79 3.79 -17.78
C TYR A 430 6.96 4.94 -18.35
N ALA A 431 6.26 5.69 -17.49
CA ALA A 431 5.47 6.85 -17.90
C ALA A 431 5.86 8.09 -17.08
N GLN A 432 6.15 9.19 -17.77
CA GLN A 432 6.35 10.50 -17.17
C GLN A 432 5.08 11.33 -17.34
N LYS A 433 4.51 11.85 -16.24
CA LYS A 433 3.37 12.77 -16.31
C LYS A 433 3.80 14.11 -16.90
N LEU A 434 3.11 14.56 -17.95
CA LEU A 434 3.28 15.90 -18.50
C LEU A 434 2.37 16.86 -17.73
N THR A 435 2.86 17.35 -16.59
CA THR A 435 2.23 18.49 -15.90
C THR A 435 2.25 19.72 -16.80
N ASN A 436 1.13 20.45 -16.84
CA ASN A 436 0.87 21.61 -17.72
C ASN A 436 0.58 21.27 -19.20
N VAL A 437 -0.38 20.38 -19.44
CA VAL A 437 -1.25 20.56 -20.62
C VAL A 437 -2.44 21.42 -20.18
N THR A 438 -2.24 22.74 -20.19
CA THR A 438 -3.33 23.71 -20.14
C THR A 438 -4.30 23.40 -21.27
N SER A 439 -5.60 23.34 -20.99
CA SER A 439 -6.59 23.05 -22.03
C SER A 439 -6.60 24.19 -23.06
N GLU A 440 -6.10 23.93 -24.26
CA GLU A 440 -6.38 24.73 -25.46
C GLU A 440 -7.86 24.55 -25.84
N ARG A 441 -8.74 25.15 -25.03
CA ARG A 441 -10.12 25.44 -25.42
C ARG A 441 -10.09 26.51 -26.49
N THR A 442 -9.99 26.07 -27.75
CA THR A 442 -10.60 26.68 -28.95
C THR A 442 -10.99 28.16 -28.77
N GLY A 443 -9.99 29.05 -28.80
CA GLY A 443 -10.13 30.48 -28.53
C GLY A 443 -10.36 31.31 -29.78
N ILE A 444 -11.41 31.03 -30.57
CA ILE A 444 -11.87 31.97 -31.60
C ILE A 444 -12.75 33.02 -30.91
N CYS A 445 -12.15 34.18 -30.58
CA CYS A 445 -12.74 35.53 -30.73
C CYS A 445 -11.89 36.61 -30.05
N LYS A 446 -11.30 37.49 -30.87
CA LYS A 446 -10.73 38.82 -30.56
C LYS A 446 -9.85 38.93 -29.31
#